data_AF-A9EDI8-F1
#
_entry.id   AF-A9EDI8-F1
#
_cell.length_a   1.000
_cell.length_b   1.000
_cell.length_c   1.000
_cell.angle_alpha   90.00
_cell.angle_beta   90.00
_cell.angle_gamma   90.00
#
_symmetry.space_group_name_H-M   'P 1'
#
loop_
_entity.id
_entity.type
_entity.pdbx_description
1 polymer ?
#
loop_
_entity_poly.entity_id
_entity_poly.type
_entity_poly.pdbx_seq_one_letter_code
_entity_poly.pdbx_strand_id
1 'polypeptide(L)'
;MKKITFILLSLLLVACSEMKELSMIKDVENITLCLLSAEVYNAETQQKDKEYLERREVLKTIALKGDERTSFLKEFLNENNYEVVARKCKYEPVYALLVEGKPYAFFDVEYCPTLKIIIEGKEPKYLDITTENTLKKVLDELMK
;
A
#
# COMPACT_ATOMS: atom_id res chain seq x y z
N MET A 1 -11.97 16.33 35.42
CA MET A 1 -11.95 16.23 33.94
C MET A 1 -10.53 16.44 33.41
N LYS A 2 -9.63 15.44 33.47
CA LYS A 2 -8.25 15.54 32.95
C LYS A 2 -7.74 14.28 32.21
N LYS A 3 -8.55 13.21 32.14
CA LYS A 3 -8.15 11.94 31.54
C LYS A 3 -8.57 11.76 30.07
N ILE A 4 -9.55 12.53 29.59
CA ILE A 4 -10.05 12.42 28.20
C ILE A 4 -9.12 13.16 27.22
N THR A 5 -8.48 14.25 27.65
CA THR A 5 -7.58 15.06 26.80
C THR A 5 -6.29 14.34 26.42
N PHE A 6 -5.81 13.41 27.25
CA PHE A 6 -4.53 12.71 27.00
C PHE A 6 -4.67 11.60 25.93
N ILE A 7 -5.84 10.95 25.85
CA ILE A 7 -6.09 9.84 24.90
C ILE A 7 -6.30 10.37 23.47
N LEU A 8 -7.00 11.50 23.32
CA LEU A 8 -7.17 12.17 22.03
C LEU A 8 -5.86 12.71 21.46
N LEU A 9 -4.96 13.23 22.31
CA LEU A 9 -3.67 13.76 21.87
C LEU A 9 -2.74 12.65 21.37
N SER A 10 -2.74 11.48 22.02
CA SER A 10 -1.90 10.34 21.62
C SER A 10 -2.35 9.71 20.29
N LEU A 11 -3.66 9.69 20.00
CA LEU A 11 -4.19 9.15 18.74
C LEU A 11 -3.83 10.03 17.53
N LEU A 12 -3.90 11.35 17.69
CA LEU A 12 -3.50 12.31 16.65
C LEU A 12 -2.00 12.21 16.31
N LEU A 13 -1.13 11.96 17.31
CA LEU A 13 0.31 11.85 17.09
C LEU A 13 0.70 10.57 16.33
N VAL A 14 0.01 9.46 16.59
CA VAL A 14 0.28 8.17 15.92
C VAL A 14 -0.11 8.24 14.44
N ALA A 15 -1.33 8.70 14.13
CA ALA A 15 -1.80 8.87 12.75
C ALA A 15 -0.90 9.81 11.93
N CYS A 16 -0.43 10.90 12.53
CA CYS A 16 0.47 11.85 11.89
C CYS A 16 1.87 11.24 11.61
N SER A 17 2.36 10.37 12.49
CA SER A 17 3.62 9.65 12.31
C SER A 17 3.57 8.59 11.21
N GLU A 18 2.41 7.96 11.02
CA GLU A 18 2.19 6.92 10.00
C GLU A 18 2.09 7.55 8.62
N MET A 19 1.38 8.68 8.49
CA MET A 19 1.28 9.43 7.24
C MET A 19 2.62 10.04 6.81
N LYS A 20 3.46 10.46 7.77
CA LYS A 20 4.81 10.93 7.48
C LYS A 20 5.64 9.86 6.75
N GLU A 21 5.52 8.61 7.16
CA GLU A 21 6.27 7.52 6.54
C GLU A 21 5.73 7.18 5.15
N LEU A 22 4.41 7.19 4.96
CA LEU A 22 3.80 7.03 3.64
C LEU A 22 4.27 8.12 2.67
N SER A 23 4.48 9.33 3.17
CA SER A 23 4.89 10.48 2.37
C SER A 23 6.37 10.48 1.93
N MET A 24 7.18 9.52 2.36
CA MET A 24 8.62 9.46 2.02
C MET A 24 8.89 9.28 0.51
N ILE A 25 7.88 8.85 -0.26
CA ILE A 25 8.00 8.59 -1.70
C ILE A 25 7.57 9.79 -2.57
N LYS A 26 7.16 10.91 -1.96
CA LYS A 26 6.64 12.10 -2.67
C LYS A 26 7.58 12.65 -3.73
N ASP A 27 8.88 12.50 -3.55
CA ASP A 27 9.90 13.06 -4.43
C ASP A 27 10.55 12.01 -5.35
N VAL A 28 10.15 10.73 -5.26
CA VAL A 28 10.77 9.66 -6.07
C VAL A 28 10.26 9.67 -7.50
N GLU A 29 11.14 9.88 -8.48
CA GLU A 29 10.76 10.02 -9.89
C GLU A 29 10.13 8.77 -10.51
N ASN A 30 10.59 7.58 -10.11
CA ASN A 30 10.19 6.32 -10.71
C ASN A 30 9.55 5.40 -9.68
N ILE A 31 8.26 5.13 -9.89
CA ILE A 31 7.51 4.12 -9.14
C ILE A 31 6.94 3.10 -10.11
N THR A 32 6.77 1.88 -9.64
CA THR A 32 6.17 0.80 -10.41
C THR A 32 5.04 0.17 -9.62
N LEU A 33 3.89 -0.01 -10.26
CA LEU A 33 2.74 -0.67 -9.68
C LEU A 33 2.61 -2.07 -10.29
N CYS A 34 2.51 -3.08 -9.42
CA CYS A 34 2.37 -4.47 -9.81
C CYS A 34 1.01 -5.00 -9.37
N LEU A 35 0.34 -5.75 -10.25
CA LEU A 35 -0.83 -6.57 -9.93
C LEU A 35 -0.37 -7.98 -9.54
N LEU A 36 -0.84 -8.47 -8.41
CA LEU A 36 -0.45 -9.76 -7.85
C LEU A 36 -1.53 -10.82 -8.07
N SER A 37 -1.11 -12.10 -8.13
CA SER A 37 -2.03 -13.23 -8.14
C SER A 37 -2.82 -13.35 -6.84
N ALA A 38 -4.06 -13.83 -6.93
CA ALA A 38 -4.89 -14.17 -5.77
C ALA A 38 -4.31 -15.35 -4.97
N GLU A 39 -3.57 -16.25 -5.62
CA GLU A 39 -2.99 -17.44 -5.01
C GLU A 39 -1.57 -17.17 -4.48
N VAL A 40 -1.27 -17.76 -3.31
CA VAL A 40 0.08 -17.84 -2.77
C VAL A 40 0.76 -19.05 -3.39
N TYR A 41 1.77 -18.82 -4.22
CA TYR A 41 2.47 -19.87 -4.95
C TYR A 41 3.43 -20.68 -4.06
N ASN A 42 3.59 -21.95 -4.42
CA ASN A 42 4.57 -22.88 -3.85
C ASN A 42 5.77 -23.00 -4.81
N ALA A 43 6.99 -23.06 -4.25
CA ALA A 43 8.23 -23.20 -5.01
C ALA A 43 8.28 -24.46 -5.90
N GLU A 44 7.50 -25.49 -5.58
CA GLU A 44 7.42 -26.73 -6.36
C GLU A 44 6.77 -26.55 -7.75
N THR A 45 5.98 -25.49 -7.95
CA THR A 45 5.29 -25.22 -9.23
C THR A 45 6.04 -24.20 -10.11
N GLN A 46 7.34 -24.01 -9.87
CA GLN A 46 8.15 -22.94 -10.45
C GLN A 46 8.22 -22.94 -11.98
N GLN A 47 7.96 -21.77 -12.58
CA GLN A 47 8.59 -21.34 -13.83
C GLN A 47 9.74 -20.38 -13.50
N LYS A 48 10.90 -20.57 -14.15
CA LYS A 48 12.15 -19.86 -13.83
C LYS A 48 12.10 -18.35 -14.08
N ASP A 49 11.20 -17.88 -14.93
CA ASP A 49 11.23 -16.52 -15.46
C ASP A 49 10.18 -15.58 -14.84
N LYS A 50 9.47 -16.01 -13.79
CA LYS A 50 8.44 -15.20 -13.13
C LYS A 50 9.00 -14.44 -11.93
N GLU A 51 8.61 -13.18 -11.78
CA GLU A 51 8.88 -12.37 -10.58
C GLU A 51 7.81 -12.65 -9.51
N TYR A 52 8.21 -12.62 -8.24
CA TYR A 52 7.33 -12.91 -7.12
C TYR A 52 7.48 -11.89 -6.00
N LEU A 53 6.34 -11.47 -5.44
CA LEU A 53 6.26 -10.55 -4.32
C LEU A 53 5.28 -11.10 -3.28
N GLU A 54 5.69 -11.19 -2.01
CA GLU A 54 4.90 -11.84 -0.94
C GLU A 54 4.46 -13.27 -1.32
N ARG A 55 5.33 -14.01 -2.03
CA ARG A 55 5.05 -15.37 -2.56
C ARG A 55 3.86 -15.41 -3.52
N ARG A 56 3.49 -14.29 -4.13
CA ARG A 56 2.48 -14.17 -5.18
C ARG A 56 3.16 -13.85 -6.50
N GLU A 57 2.60 -14.36 -7.59
CA GLU A 57 3.07 -14.06 -8.94
C GLU A 57 2.73 -12.61 -9.30
N VAL A 58 3.64 -11.91 -9.97
CA VAL A 58 3.35 -10.62 -10.59
C VAL A 58 2.67 -10.86 -11.95
N LEU A 59 1.39 -10.51 -12.04
CA LEU A 59 0.56 -10.71 -13.24
C LEU A 59 0.69 -9.57 -14.25
N LYS A 60 0.89 -8.34 -13.78
CA LYS A 60 1.03 -7.13 -14.61
C LYS A 60 1.91 -6.13 -13.88
N THR A 61 2.72 -5.39 -14.64
CA THR A 61 3.63 -4.36 -14.13
C THR A 61 3.45 -3.09 -14.93
N ILE A 62 3.32 -1.95 -14.25
CA ILE A 62 3.17 -0.63 -14.87
C ILE A 62 4.18 0.33 -14.22
N ALA A 63 5.12 0.83 -15.02
CA ALA A 63 5.99 1.91 -14.58
C ALA A 63 5.25 3.25 -14.72
N LEU A 64 5.07 3.97 -13.62
CA LEU A 64 4.40 5.28 -13.63
C LEU A 64 5.45 6.39 -13.69
N LYS A 65 5.24 7.37 -14.58
CA LYS A 65 6.12 8.54 -14.77
C LYS A 65 5.29 9.82 -14.92
N GLY A 66 5.92 10.98 -14.73
CA GLY A 66 5.31 12.29 -14.99
C GLY A 66 3.95 12.49 -14.31
N ASP A 67 2.94 12.83 -15.10
CA ASP A 67 1.58 13.16 -14.62
C ASP A 67 0.84 11.95 -14.06
N GLU A 68 1.03 10.76 -14.61
CA GLU A 68 0.40 9.53 -14.10
C GLU A 68 0.93 9.18 -12.71
N ARG A 69 2.25 9.26 -12.54
CA ARG A 69 2.91 9.09 -11.24
C ARG A 69 2.42 10.13 -10.24
N THR A 70 2.33 11.39 -10.65
CA THR A 70 1.87 12.48 -9.78
C THR A 70 0.41 12.29 -9.37
N SER A 71 -0.46 11.92 -10.31
CA SER A 71 -1.88 11.64 -10.04
C SER A 71 -2.07 10.46 -9.12
N PHE A 72 -1.32 9.37 -9.34
CA PHE A 72 -1.34 8.20 -8.46
C PHE A 72 -0.89 8.56 -7.05
N LEU A 73 0.28 9.21 -6.90
CA LEU A 73 0.81 9.57 -5.58
C LEU A 73 -0.11 10.54 -4.84
N LYS A 74 -0.80 11.44 -5.55
CA LYS A 74 -1.78 12.32 -4.91
C LYS A 74 -2.88 11.53 -4.19
N GLU A 75 -3.43 10.50 -4.83
CA GLU A 75 -4.49 9.68 -4.22
C GLU A 75 -3.95 8.63 -3.25
N PHE A 76 -2.80 8.02 -3.57
CA PHE A 76 -2.14 7.05 -2.69
C PHE A 76 -1.70 7.69 -1.38
N LEU A 77 -1.31 8.97 -1.37
CA LEU A 77 -0.90 9.71 -0.17
C LEU A 77 -2.04 10.51 0.47
N ASN A 78 -3.27 10.37 -0.02
CA ASN A 78 -4.43 11.07 0.54
C ASN A 78 -4.83 10.45 1.87
N GLU A 79 -4.63 11.20 2.96
CA GLU A 79 -4.93 10.79 4.33
C GLU A 79 -6.37 10.28 4.53
N ASN A 80 -7.33 10.82 3.77
CA ASN A 80 -8.74 10.43 3.88
C ASN A 80 -9.02 9.00 3.40
N ASN A 81 -8.07 8.36 2.71
CA ASN A 81 -8.18 6.97 2.30
C ASN A 81 -7.78 5.99 3.42
N TYR A 82 -7.31 6.46 4.58
CA TYR A 82 -6.71 5.61 5.62
C TYR A 82 -7.30 5.85 7.01
N GLU A 83 -7.41 4.76 7.77
CA GLU A 83 -7.78 4.77 9.19
C GLU A 83 -6.83 3.89 10.01
N VAL A 84 -6.66 4.24 11.29
CA VAL A 84 -5.83 3.47 12.22
C VAL A 84 -6.58 2.21 12.65
N VAL A 85 -5.88 1.07 12.60
CA VAL A 85 -6.45 -0.28 12.53
C VAL A 85 -7.44 -0.66 13.62
N ALA A 86 -8.52 -1.34 13.20
CA ALA A 86 -9.27 -2.29 14.03
C ALA A 86 -9.91 -3.43 13.18
N ARG A 87 -9.14 -4.32 12.54
CA ARG A 87 -9.71 -5.41 11.71
C ARG A 87 -9.24 -6.83 12.03
N LYS A 88 -10.11 -7.78 11.64
CA LYS A 88 -10.06 -9.24 11.90
C LYS A 88 -9.86 -10.09 10.63
N CYS A 89 -9.78 -9.48 9.43
CA CYS A 89 -9.65 -10.23 8.17
C CYS A 89 -8.20 -10.66 7.90
N LYS A 90 -8.05 -11.73 7.12
CA LYS A 90 -6.73 -12.23 6.69
C LYS A 90 -6.17 -11.27 5.65
N TYR A 91 -4.92 -10.86 5.85
CA TYR A 91 -4.21 -9.98 4.94
C TYR A 91 -3.88 -10.70 3.62
N GLU A 92 -4.40 -10.18 2.50
CA GLU A 92 -4.22 -10.74 1.17
C GLU A 92 -3.99 -9.61 0.15
N PRO A 93 -2.72 -9.24 -0.15
CA PRO A 93 -2.44 -8.12 -1.03
C PRO A 93 -2.76 -8.45 -2.49
N VAL A 94 -3.38 -7.48 -3.17
CA VAL A 94 -3.69 -7.53 -4.60
C VAL A 94 -2.67 -6.72 -5.41
N TYR A 95 -2.09 -5.69 -4.81
CA TYR A 95 -1.15 -4.78 -5.45
C TYR A 95 0.17 -4.70 -4.69
N ALA A 96 1.25 -4.43 -5.43
CA ALA A 96 2.53 -4.01 -4.87
C ALA A 96 2.98 -2.68 -5.49
N LEU A 97 3.48 -1.78 -4.65
CA LEU A 97 4.15 -0.56 -5.06
C LEU A 97 5.66 -0.74 -4.88
N LEU A 98 6.40 -0.65 -5.98
CA LEU A 98 7.84 -0.65 -5.99
C LEU A 98 8.35 0.79 -6.15
N VAL A 99 9.38 1.11 -5.37
CA VAL A 99 10.09 2.39 -5.41
C VAL A 99 11.53 2.06 -5.76
N GLU A 100 12.03 2.58 -6.88
CA GLU A 100 13.37 2.27 -7.40
C GLU A 100 13.64 0.75 -7.51
N GLY A 101 12.61 -0.02 -7.88
CA GLY A 101 12.67 -1.48 -8.04
C GLY A 101 12.62 -2.28 -6.74
N LYS A 102 12.48 -1.63 -5.58
CA LYS A 102 12.33 -2.31 -4.28
C LYS A 102 10.89 -2.24 -3.77
N PRO A 103 10.36 -3.30 -3.14
CA PRO A 103 9.04 -3.25 -2.52
C PRO A 103 8.95 -2.18 -1.44
N TYR A 104 7.99 -1.27 -1.59
CA TYR A 104 7.69 -0.22 -0.63
C TYR A 104 6.34 -0.45 0.05
N ALA A 105 5.35 -0.94 -0.69
CA ALA A 105 4.05 -1.25 -0.10
C ALA A 105 3.35 -2.42 -0.78
N PHE A 106 2.50 -3.11 -0.02
CA PHE A 106 1.61 -4.16 -0.48
C PHE A 106 0.20 -3.89 0.01
N PHE A 107 -0.80 -3.92 -0.87
CA PHE A 107 -2.14 -3.49 -0.49
C PHE A 107 -3.28 -4.13 -1.27
N ASP A 108 -4.46 -4.07 -0.66
CA ASP A 108 -5.75 -4.35 -1.26
C ASP A 108 -6.66 -3.13 -0.97
N VAL A 109 -7.55 -2.79 -1.90
CA VAL A 109 -8.51 -1.68 -1.79
C VAL A 109 -9.96 -2.17 -1.78
N GLU A 110 -10.21 -3.48 -1.92
CA GLU A 110 -11.54 -4.04 -2.16
C GLU A 110 -11.94 -5.13 -1.14
N TYR A 111 -11.21 -6.24 -1.03
CA TYR A 111 -11.69 -7.41 -0.25
C TYR A 111 -11.36 -7.32 1.24
N CYS A 112 -10.09 -7.09 1.56
CA CYS A 112 -9.63 -6.74 2.89
C CYS A 112 -8.77 -5.46 2.76
N PRO A 113 -9.42 -4.28 2.61
CA PRO A 113 -8.73 -3.03 2.31
C PRO A 113 -7.68 -2.68 3.38
N THR A 114 -6.41 -2.92 3.05
CA THR A 114 -5.30 -2.79 3.99
C THR A 114 -4.03 -2.49 3.20
N LEU A 115 -3.19 -1.63 3.78
CA LEU A 115 -1.88 -1.26 3.28
C LEU A 115 -0.81 -1.73 4.25
N LYS A 116 0.14 -2.54 3.76
CA LYS A 116 1.39 -2.87 4.46
C LYS A 116 2.50 -2.01 3.89
N ILE A 117 3.13 -1.19 4.73
CA ILE A 117 4.26 -0.33 4.37
C ILE A 117 5.56 -1.03 4.79
N ILE A 118 6.53 -1.06 3.88
CA ILE A 118 7.85 -1.67 4.05
C ILE A 118 8.90 -0.57 4.00
N ILE A 119 9.63 -0.42 5.11
CA ILE A 119 10.71 0.55 5.23
C ILE A 119 11.95 -0.20 5.70
N GLU A 120 13.05 -0.03 4.96
CA GLU A 120 14.32 -0.67 5.28
C GLU A 120 14.75 -0.34 6.72
N GLY A 121 15.08 -1.38 7.49
CA GLY A 121 15.50 -1.26 8.89
C GLY A 121 14.37 -1.00 9.90
N LYS A 122 13.10 -1.09 9.51
CA LYS A 122 11.94 -0.96 10.41
C LYS A 122 10.98 -2.14 10.29
N GLU A 123 10.22 -2.38 11.35
CA GLU A 123 9.09 -3.31 11.32
C GLU A 123 8.01 -2.80 10.34
N PRO A 124 7.35 -3.70 9.58
CA PRO A 124 6.27 -3.32 8.69
C PRO A 124 5.12 -2.64 9.45
N LYS A 125 4.57 -1.60 8.86
CA LYS A 125 3.36 -0.92 9.38
C LYS A 125 2.14 -1.27 8.56
N TYR A 126 0.98 -1.27 9.22
CA TYR A 126 -0.29 -1.59 8.60
C TYR A 126 -1.26 -0.45 8.80
N LEU A 127 -1.94 -0.04 7.74
CA LEU A 127 -3.03 0.94 7.74
C LEU A 127 -4.26 0.30 7.12
N ASP A 128 -5.44 0.55 7.68
CA ASP A 128 -6.68 0.15 7.04
C ASP A 128 -7.02 1.16 5.94
N ILE A 129 -7.42 0.67 4.79
CA ILE A 129 -7.93 1.50 3.69
C ILE A 129 -9.45 1.61 3.86
N THR A 130 -9.99 2.81 3.74
CA THR A 130 -11.44 3.01 3.83
C THR A 130 -12.13 2.33 2.65
N THR A 131 -13.33 1.78 2.85
CA THR A 131 -14.10 1.18 1.75
C THR A 131 -14.52 2.21 0.71
N GLU A 132 -14.79 3.44 1.17
CA GLU A 132 -15.05 4.61 0.33
C GLU A 132 -13.75 5.37 0.06
N ASN A 133 -12.85 4.76 -0.73
CA ASN A 133 -11.58 5.38 -1.12
C ASN A 133 -11.55 5.80 -2.59
N THR A 134 -10.79 6.85 -2.89
CA THR A 134 -10.57 7.32 -4.26
C THR A 134 -9.50 6.53 -5.01
N LEU A 135 -8.65 5.81 -4.27
CA LEU A 135 -7.53 5.05 -4.81
C LEU A 135 -7.99 3.93 -5.75
N LYS A 136 -9.10 3.26 -5.45
CA LYS A 136 -9.69 2.22 -6.30
C LYS A 136 -9.92 2.71 -7.73
N LYS A 137 -10.49 3.90 -7.89
CA LYS A 137 -10.79 4.45 -9.22
C LYS A 137 -9.50 4.66 -10.04
N VAL A 138 -8.45 5.17 -9.41
CA VAL A 138 -7.15 5.37 -10.07
C VAL A 138 -6.54 4.03 -10.46
N LEU A 139 -6.59 3.02 -9.58
CA LEU A 139 -6.11 1.67 -9.88
C LEU A 139 -6.88 1.04 -11.04
N ASP A 140 -8.22 1.14 -11.04
CA ASP A 140 -9.08 0.62 -12.11
C ASP A 140 -8.77 1.30 -13.46
N GLU A 141 -8.40 2.59 -13.46
CA GLU A 141 -8.00 3.31 -14.68
C GLU A 141 -6.62 2.89 -15.19
N LEU A 142 -5.65 2.72 -14.28
CA LEU A 142 -4.29 2.31 -14.62
C LEU A 142 -4.22 0.83 -15.05
N MET A 143 -5.06 -0.03 -14.48
CA MET A 143 -4.94 -1.49 -14.64
C MET A 143 -5.79 -2.09 -15.77
N LYS A 144 -6.61 -1.29 -16.46
CA LYS A 144 -7.23 -1.67 -17.74
C LYS A 144 -6.19 -2.13 -18.76
#